data_AF-A0AB38C533-F1
#
_entry.id   AF-A0AB38C533-F1
#
_cell.length_a   1.000
_cell.length_b   1.000
_cell.length_c   1.000
_cell.angle_alpha   90.00
_cell.angle_beta   90.00
_cell.angle_gamma   90.00
#
_symmetry.space_group_name_H-M   'P 1'
#
loop_
_entity.id
_entity.type
_entity.pdbx_description
1 polymer ?
#
loop_
_entity_poly.entity_id
_entity_poly.type
_entity_poly.pdbx_seq_one_letter_code
_entity_poly.pdbx_strand_id
1 'polypeptide(L)'
;MLPDQFMRDVRDPRAWRRESSIMRVSAEALWERFEHALIESVKGGVVNDEVFDIALGYMQSSKLLYGLALENALKAEIVEINPEDIELKIQQDGAGKTTRAHIKSLGVSNGHDLIALAEKAGIFGPKFSTILIDERSAFAFREVCRHLMEMVVWQGRYPVPMSSKEPVIFDRSLPSSLQNHYIRDMLDPMLDALQILSRSIPLSLPTFEEFP
;
A
#
# COMPACT_ATOMS: atom_id res chain seq x y z
N MET A 1 15.20 -3.91 18.19
CA MET A 1 14.02 -4.64 18.69
C MET A 1 14.47 -6.01 19.20
N LEU A 2 13.99 -6.43 20.37
CA LEU A 2 14.30 -7.77 20.90
C LEU A 2 13.51 -8.84 20.14
N PRO A 3 14.01 -10.09 19.97
CA PRO A 3 13.31 -11.12 19.21
C PRO A 3 11.90 -11.43 19.73
N ASP A 4 11.69 -11.46 21.05
CA ASP A 4 10.37 -11.72 21.63
C ASP A 4 9.40 -10.56 21.37
N GLN A 5 9.90 -9.32 21.38
CA GLN A 5 9.12 -8.15 20.98
C GLN A 5 8.75 -8.24 19.50
N PHE A 6 9.70 -8.58 18.63
CA PHE A 6 9.46 -8.79 17.20
C PHE A 6 8.39 -9.85 16.94
N MET A 7 8.48 -11.01 17.59
CA MET A 7 7.51 -12.09 17.42
C MET A 7 6.09 -11.73 17.89
N ARG A 8 5.96 -10.80 18.85
CA ARG A 8 4.68 -10.24 19.26
C ARG A 8 4.18 -9.21 18.24
N ASP A 9 5.01 -8.24 17.87
CA ASP A 9 4.61 -7.13 16.99
C ASP A 9 4.20 -7.61 15.60
N VAL A 10 4.89 -8.62 15.05
CA VAL A 10 4.52 -9.22 13.75
C VAL A 10 3.11 -9.82 13.76
N ARG A 11 2.64 -10.30 14.92
CA ARG A 11 1.30 -10.88 15.09
C ARG A 11 0.26 -9.86 15.57
N ASP A 12 0.64 -8.60 15.74
CA ASP A 12 -0.30 -7.54 16.14
C ASP A 12 -0.85 -6.83 14.89
N PRO A 13 -2.12 -7.07 14.49
CA PRO A 13 -2.70 -6.41 13.32
C PRO A 13 -2.75 -4.88 13.49
N ARG A 14 -2.76 -4.36 14.72
CA ARG A 14 -2.77 -2.91 14.99
C ARG A 14 -1.45 -2.25 14.59
N ALA A 15 -0.32 -2.94 14.77
CA ALA A 15 0.98 -2.43 14.35
C ALA A 15 1.02 -2.23 12.82
N TRP A 16 0.51 -3.22 12.07
CA TRP A 16 0.39 -3.16 10.60
C TRP A 16 -0.55 -2.04 10.14
N ARG A 17 -1.73 -1.90 10.76
CA ARG A 17 -2.69 -0.81 10.44
C ARG A 17 -2.12 0.57 10.72
N ARG A 18 -1.35 0.73 11.80
CA ARG A 18 -0.68 1.99 12.13
C ARG A 18 0.29 2.40 11.04
N GLU A 19 1.15 1.48 10.62
CA GLU A 19 2.12 1.74 9.55
C GLU A 19 1.41 2.05 8.22
N SER A 20 0.37 1.28 7.89
CA SER A 20 -0.48 1.53 6.73
C SER A 20 -1.10 2.93 6.75
N SER A 21 -1.58 3.39 7.91
CA SER A 21 -2.17 4.73 8.06
C SER A 21 -1.14 5.83 7.85
N ILE A 22 0.08 5.68 8.40
CA ILE A 22 1.18 6.63 8.18
C ILE A 22 1.53 6.74 6.69
N MET A 23 1.59 5.61 5.99
CA MET A 23 1.85 5.54 4.55
C MET A 23 0.73 6.20 3.75
N ARG A 24 -0.54 5.92 4.06
CA ARG A 24 -1.70 6.55 3.42
C ARG A 24 -1.67 8.08 3.59
N VAL A 25 -1.49 8.57 4.82
CA VAL A 25 -1.37 10.01 5.14
C VAL A 25 -0.27 10.68 4.34
N SER A 26 0.86 10.00 4.16
CA SER A 26 1.99 10.51 3.38
C SER A 26 1.72 10.48 1.88
N ALA A 27 1.03 9.44 1.39
CA ALA A 27 0.60 9.31 0.00
C ALA A 27 -0.40 10.41 -0.39
N GLU A 28 -1.37 10.69 0.48
CA GLU A 28 -2.36 11.78 0.33
C GLU A 28 -1.65 13.15 0.22
N ALA A 29 -0.66 13.40 1.07
CA ALA A 29 0.12 14.65 1.03
C ALA A 29 0.85 14.85 -0.31
N LEU A 30 1.44 13.79 -0.86
CA LEU A 30 2.12 13.86 -2.16
C LEU A 30 1.13 13.97 -3.31
N TRP A 31 -0.05 13.37 -3.18
CA TRP A 31 -1.11 13.48 -4.16
C TRP A 31 -1.61 14.93 -4.30
N GLU A 32 -1.83 15.62 -3.18
CA GLU A 32 -2.17 17.05 -3.18
C GLU A 32 -1.10 17.90 -3.89
N ARG A 33 0.18 17.59 -3.67
CA ARG A 33 1.30 18.27 -4.35
C ARG A 33 1.35 17.98 -5.84
N PHE A 34 1.06 16.74 -6.24
CA PHE A 34 0.92 16.35 -7.64
C PHE A 34 -0.18 17.17 -8.33
N GLU A 35 -1.37 17.24 -7.75
CA GLU A 35 -2.50 17.97 -8.33
C GLU A 35 -2.17 19.45 -8.55
N HIS A 36 -1.56 20.10 -7.54
CA HIS A 36 -1.12 21.49 -7.67
C HIS A 36 -0.06 21.68 -8.76
N ALA A 37 0.97 20.82 -8.79
CA ALA A 37 2.04 20.92 -9.79
C ALA A 37 1.52 20.64 -11.22
N LEU A 38 0.60 19.69 -11.39
CA LEU A 38 0.00 19.37 -12.69
C LEU A 38 -0.85 20.54 -13.22
N ILE A 39 -1.64 21.18 -12.34
CA ILE A 39 -2.42 22.37 -12.73
C ILE A 39 -1.51 23.51 -13.15
N GLU A 40 -0.45 23.78 -12.39
CA GLU A 40 0.51 24.83 -12.74
C GLU A 40 1.30 24.49 -14.01
N SER A 41 1.58 23.21 -14.29
CA SER A 41 2.33 22.82 -15.50
C SER A 41 1.56 23.07 -16.79
N VAL A 42 0.22 23.11 -16.77
CA VAL A 42 -0.61 23.35 -17.97
C VAL A 42 -1.17 24.77 -18.05
N LYS A 43 -0.84 25.62 -17.06
CA LYS A 43 -1.35 26.97 -16.93
C LYS A 43 -0.80 27.86 -18.06
N GLY A 44 -1.69 28.60 -18.72
CA GLY A 44 -1.32 29.45 -19.85
C GLY A 44 -1.34 28.75 -21.22
N GLY A 45 -1.85 27.52 -21.30
CA GLY A 45 -2.13 26.82 -22.56
C GLY A 45 -0.91 26.21 -23.25
N VAL A 46 0.27 26.34 -22.65
CA VAL A 46 1.51 25.66 -23.05
C VAL A 46 2.00 24.85 -21.86
N VAL A 47 2.38 23.60 -22.08
CA VAL A 47 2.89 22.73 -21.01
C VAL A 47 4.31 23.18 -20.63
N ASN A 48 4.53 23.39 -19.34
CA ASN A 48 5.85 23.54 -18.75
C ASN A 48 6.39 22.16 -18.37
N ASP A 49 7.32 21.65 -19.18
CA ASP A 49 7.88 20.30 -19.04
C ASP A 49 8.59 20.09 -17.68
N GLU A 50 9.31 21.09 -17.16
CA GLU A 50 10.01 20.97 -15.87
C GLU A 50 9.03 20.80 -14.70
N VAL A 51 7.95 21.58 -14.69
CA VAL A 51 6.91 21.50 -13.66
C VAL A 51 6.11 20.20 -13.82
N PHE A 52 5.89 19.75 -15.07
CA PHE A 52 5.24 18.49 -15.36
C PHE A 52 6.04 17.29 -14.84
N ASP A 53 7.36 17.28 -15.03
CA ASP A 53 8.26 16.23 -14.51
C ASP A 53 8.24 16.18 -12.98
N ILE A 54 8.19 17.34 -12.30
CA ILE A 54 8.02 17.41 -10.85
C ILE A 54 6.67 16.81 -10.42
N ALA A 55 5.59 17.13 -11.13
CA ALA A 55 4.27 16.53 -10.91
C ALA A 55 4.33 14.99 -11.05
N LEU A 56 4.99 14.48 -12.09
CA LEU A 56 5.17 13.04 -12.27
C LEU A 56 5.93 12.39 -11.10
N GLY A 57 6.97 13.05 -10.59
CA GLY A 57 7.72 12.59 -9.43
C GLY A 57 6.86 12.49 -8.16
N TYR A 58 6.00 13.48 -7.91
CA TYR A 58 5.04 13.43 -6.80
C TYR A 58 4.02 12.30 -6.99
N MET A 59 3.48 12.11 -8.19
CA MET A 59 2.53 11.04 -8.49
C MET A 59 3.16 9.66 -8.28
N GLN A 60 4.37 9.42 -8.79
CA GLN A 60 5.07 8.14 -8.63
C GLN A 60 5.35 7.82 -7.15
N SER A 61 5.82 8.81 -6.40
CA SER A 61 6.08 8.67 -4.97
C SER A 61 4.80 8.44 -4.17
N SER A 62 3.70 9.13 -4.52
CA SER A 62 2.38 8.89 -3.92
C SER A 62 1.90 7.45 -4.19
N LYS A 63 2.01 6.97 -5.43
CA LYS A 63 1.66 5.60 -5.81
C LYS A 63 2.48 4.56 -5.05
N LEU A 64 3.78 4.78 -4.87
CA LEU A 64 4.62 3.90 -4.03
C LEU A 64 4.05 3.82 -2.60
N LEU A 65 3.77 4.95 -1.97
CA LEU A 65 3.28 4.99 -0.59
C LEU A 65 1.88 4.39 -0.46
N TYR A 66 0.99 4.61 -1.44
CA TYR A 66 -0.31 3.92 -1.50
C TYR A 66 -0.15 2.40 -1.66
N GLY A 67 0.81 1.95 -2.46
CA GLY A 67 1.13 0.52 -2.59
C GLY A 67 1.62 -0.09 -1.28
N LEU A 68 2.50 0.61 -0.55
CA LEU A 68 2.95 0.18 0.78
C LEU A 68 1.82 0.23 1.82
N ALA A 69 0.96 1.23 1.76
CA ALA A 69 -0.22 1.34 2.62
C ALA A 69 -1.15 0.13 2.41
N LEU A 70 -1.47 -0.19 1.15
CA LEU A 70 -2.28 -1.34 0.80
C LEU A 70 -1.62 -2.66 1.22
N GLU A 71 -0.32 -2.83 0.96
CA GLU A 71 0.43 -4.02 1.38
C GLU A 71 0.28 -4.25 2.89
N ASN A 72 0.52 -3.23 3.70
CA ASN A 72 0.40 -3.32 5.16
C ASN A 72 -1.05 -3.53 5.63
N ALA A 73 -2.03 -2.95 4.94
CA ALA A 73 -3.45 -3.13 5.25
C ALA A 73 -3.90 -4.59 5.01
N LEU A 74 -3.54 -5.16 3.86
CA LEU A 74 -3.81 -6.55 3.52
C LEU A 74 -3.14 -7.52 4.50
N LYS A 75 -1.89 -7.22 4.88
CA LYS A 75 -1.15 -7.97 5.89
C LYS A 75 -1.81 -7.90 7.25
N ALA A 76 -2.30 -6.74 7.67
CA ALA A 76 -3.05 -6.59 8.90
C ALA A 76 -4.31 -7.46 8.92
N GLU A 77 -5.06 -7.47 7.80
CA GLU A 77 -6.26 -8.27 7.65
C GLU A 77 -5.95 -9.78 7.71
N ILE A 78 -4.87 -10.23 7.05
CA ILE A 78 -4.41 -11.63 7.13
C ILE A 78 -4.02 -12.00 8.56
N VAL A 79 -3.28 -11.14 9.26
CA VAL A 79 -2.86 -11.36 10.65
C VAL A 79 -4.07 -11.46 11.57
N GLU A 80 -5.13 -10.68 11.32
CA GLU A 80 -6.34 -10.69 12.13
C GLU A 80 -7.22 -11.91 11.87
N ILE A 81 -7.36 -12.35 10.61
CA ILE A 81 -8.22 -13.48 10.24
C ILE A 81 -7.52 -14.82 10.46
N ASN A 82 -6.23 -14.94 10.12
CA ASN A 82 -5.45 -16.18 10.16
C ASN A 82 -4.03 -15.93 10.75
N PRO A 83 -3.89 -15.66 12.05
CA PRO A 83 -2.59 -15.39 12.68
C PRO A 83 -1.59 -16.56 12.59
N GLU A 84 -2.07 -17.77 12.32
CA GLU A 84 -1.24 -18.97 12.09
C GLU A 84 -0.54 -19.00 10.73
N ASP A 85 -0.98 -18.21 9.75
CA ASP A 85 -0.37 -18.12 8.41
C ASP A 85 0.96 -17.32 8.39
N ILE A 86 1.46 -16.96 9.57
CA ILE A 86 2.68 -16.21 9.78
C ILE A 86 3.83 -17.19 10.07
N GLU A 87 4.62 -17.49 9.05
CA GLU A 87 5.81 -18.31 9.25
C GLU A 87 6.99 -17.44 9.72
N LEU A 88 7.47 -17.71 10.92
CA LEU A 88 8.67 -17.09 11.46
C LEU A 88 9.84 -18.07 11.42
N LYS A 89 10.99 -17.61 10.95
CA LYS A 89 12.26 -18.34 11.09
C LYS A 89 13.03 -17.78 12.28
N ILE A 90 13.16 -18.63 13.30
CA ILE A 90 13.78 -18.31 14.58
C ILE A 90 15.16 -18.96 14.63
N GLN A 91 16.17 -18.19 15.02
CA GLN A 91 17.51 -18.68 15.33
C GLN A 91 17.69 -18.66 16.85
N GLN A 92 18.17 -19.78 17.38
CA GLN A 92 18.47 -19.95 18.80
C GLN A 92 19.96 -20.24 18.98
N ASP A 93 20.50 -19.87 20.13
CA ASP A 93 21.85 -20.27 20.53
C ASP A 93 21.87 -21.71 21.09
N GLY A 94 23.07 -22.20 21.47
CA GLY A 94 23.25 -23.52 22.04
C GLY A 94 22.58 -23.74 23.40
N ALA A 95 22.03 -22.69 24.03
CA ALA A 95 21.25 -22.76 25.26
C ALA A 95 19.73 -22.64 25.01
N GLY A 96 19.30 -22.59 23.75
CA GLY A 96 17.88 -22.47 23.37
C GLY A 96 17.33 -21.05 23.46
N LYS A 97 18.17 -20.04 23.71
CA LYS A 97 17.72 -18.64 23.76
C LYS A 97 17.59 -18.10 22.34
N THR A 98 16.46 -17.47 22.05
CA THR A 98 16.24 -16.81 20.76
C THR A 98 17.19 -15.64 20.59
N THR A 99 18.03 -15.70 19.55
CA THR A 99 18.99 -14.64 19.19
C THR A 99 18.48 -13.80 18.02
N ARG A 100 17.69 -14.39 17.12
CA ARG A 100 17.15 -13.69 15.94
C ARG A 100 15.82 -14.31 15.50
N ALA A 101 14.93 -13.47 14.99
CA ALA A 101 13.71 -13.90 14.31
C ALA A 101 13.54 -13.08 13.02
N HIS A 102 12.99 -13.68 11.98
CA HIS A 102 12.56 -12.98 10.76
C HIS A 102 11.29 -13.62 10.21
N ILE A 103 10.48 -12.82 9.52
CA ILE A 103 9.33 -13.31 8.77
C ILE A 103 9.86 -14.08 7.56
N LYS A 104 9.45 -15.34 7.43
CA LYS A 104 9.69 -16.17 6.25
C LYS A 104 8.59 -15.99 5.22
N SER A 105 7.33 -16.00 5.68
CA SER A 105 6.16 -15.68 4.86
C SER A 105 5.08 -15.05 5.74
N LEU A 106 4.22 -14.24 5.11
CA LEU A 106 3.06 -13.64 5.74
C LEU A 106 1.89 -13.78 4.76
N GLY A 107 1.14 -14.87 4.89
CA GLY A 107 0.01 -15.21 4.01
C GLY A 107 0.39 -15.70 2.61
N VAL A 108 1.48 -15.19 2.02
CA VAL A 108 1.96 -15.54 0.66
C VAL A 108 3.50 -15.70 0.62
N SER A 109 4.01 -16.46 -0.35
CA SER A 109 5.44 -16.75 -0.52
C SER A 109 6.25 -15.57 -1.07
N ASN A 110 5.64 -14.72 -1.90
CA ASN A 110 6.20 -13.44 -2.34
C ASN A 110 5.46 -12.30 -1.63
N GLY A 111 6.03 -11.80 -0.53
CA GLY A 111 5.38 -10.85 0.37
C GLY A 111 5.04 -9.46 -0.22
N HIS A 112 5.29 -9.24 -1.51
CA HIS A 112 4.98 -8.02 -2.25
C HIS A 112 3.91 -8.22 -3.34
N ASP A 113 3.43 -9.46 -3.56
CA ASP A 113 2.37 -9.72 -4.52
C ASP A 113 1.02 -9.24 -3.94
N LEU A 114 0.62 -8.02 -4.32
CA LEU A 114 -0.59 -7.39 -3.81
C LEU A 114 -1.87 -8.11 -4.24
N ILE A 115 -1.86 -8.82 -5.37
CA ILE A 115 -3.02 -9.61 -5.82
C ILE A 115 -3.16 -10.83 -4.93
N ALA A 116 -2.08 -11.58 -4.73
CA ALA A 116 -2.09 -12.77 -3.88
C ALA A 116 -2.41 -12.41 -2.42
N LEU A 117 -1.89 -11.28 -1.92
CA LEU A 117 -2.26 -10.74 -0.59
C LEU A 117 -3.75 -10.39 -0.51
N ALA A 118 -4.32 -9.76 -1.55
CA ALA A 118 -5.74 -9.41 -1.57
C ALA A 118 -6.64 -10.65 -1.58
N GLU A 119 -6.27 -11.69 -2.32
CA GLU A 119 -6.97 -12.97 -2.30
C GLU A 119 -6.90 -13.62 -0.91
N LYS A 120 -5.70 -13.66 -0.31
CA LYS A 120 -5.49 -14.25 1.02
C LYS A 120 -6.21 -13.48 2.13
N ALA A 121 -6.29 -12.15 2.02
CA ALA A 121 -7.04 -11.28 2.91
C ALA A 121 -8.57 -11.36 2.69
N GLY A 122 -9.04 -12.11 1.68
CA GLY A 122 -10.47 -12.27 1.40
C GLY A 122 -11.13 -11.01 0.81
N ILE A 123 -10.35 -10.15 0.14
CA ILE A 123 -10.85 -8.89 -0.44
C ILE A 123 -11.95 -9.13 -1.46
N PHE A 124 -11.88 -10.23 -2.23
CA PHE A 124 -12.90 -10.57 -3.22
C PHE A 124 -14.11 -11.30 -2.62
N GLY A 125 -14.23 -11.33 -1.29
CA GLY A 125 -15.34 -11.93 -0.57
C GLY A 125 -16.49 -10.97 -0.24
N PRO A 126 -17.55 -11.48 0.42
CA PRO A 126 -18.76 -10.70 0.71
C PRO A 126 -18.54 -9.40 1.49
N LYS A 127 -17.51 -9.34 2.35
CA LYS A 127 -17.17 -8.17 3.17
C LYS A 127 -16.96 -6.90 2.34
N PHE A 128 -16.45 -7.03 1.11
CA PHE A 128 -16.10 -5.90 0.24
C PHE A 128 -17.01 -5.78 -0.98
N SER A 129 -18.14 -6.51 -1.01
CA SER A 129 -19.09 -6.52 -2.13
C SER A 129 -19.78 -5.17 -2.39
N THR A 130 -19.77 -4.26 -1.42
CA THR A 130 -20.26 -2.89 -1.60
C THR A 130 -19.26 -1.98 -2.32
N ILE A 131 -17.99 -2.37 -2.37
CA ILE A 131 -16.91 -1.67 -3.10
C ILE A 131 -16.66 -2.38 -4.43
N LEU A 132 -16.53 -3.71 -4.38
CA LEU A 132 -16.37 -4.60 -5.52
C LEU A 132 -17.73 -5.16 -5.94
N ILE A 133 -18.56 -4.29 -6.52
CA ILE A 133 -19.98 -4.54 -6.83
C ILE A 133 -20.15 -5.64 -7.88
N ASP A 134 -19.23 -5.71 -8.85
CA ASP A 134 -19.30 -6.62 -9.99
C ASP A 134 -17.90 -7.12 -10.41
N GLU A 135 -17.86 -8.07 -11.36
CA GLU A 135 -16.60 -8.61 -11.89
C GLU A 135 -15.71 -7.52 -12.50
N ARG A 136 -16.31 -6.45 -13.04
CA ARG A 136 -15.56 -5.34 -13.64
C ARG A 136 -14.81 -4.55 -12.57
N SER A 137 -15.45 -4.24 -11.44
CA SER A 137 -14.84 -3.59 -10.28
C SER A 137 -13.77 -4.46 -9.60
N ALA A 138 -13.97 -5.77 -9.56
CA ALA A 138 -12.96 -6.71 -9.07
C ALA A 138 -11.73 -6.79 -10.01
N PHE A 139 -11.94 -6.85 -11.32
CA PHE A 139 -10.88 -6.78 -12.32
C PHE A 139 -10.11 -5.47 -12.21
N ALA A 140 -10.85 -4.37 -12.12
CA ALA A 140 -10.37 -3.03 -11.89
C ALA A 140 -9.43 -2.93 -10.67
N PHE A 141 -9.82 -3.51 -9.52
CA PHE A 141 -8.99 -3.55 -8.33
C PHE A 141 -7.73 -4.40 -8.50
N ARG A 142 -7.81 -5.55 -9.20
CA ARG A 142 -6.64 -6.38 -9.53
C ARG A 142 -5.62 -5.60 -10.36
N GLU A 143 -6.08 -4.79 -11.29
CA GLU A 143 -5.24 -3.92 -12.11
C GLU A 143 -4.55 -2.82 -11.26
N VAL A 144 -5.26 -2.24 -10.29
CA VAL A 144 -4.66 -1.33 -9.30
C VAL A 144 -3.57 -2.06 -8.49
N CYS A 145 -3.84 -3.25 -7.98
CA CYS A 145 -2.85 -4.07 -7.27
C CYS A 145 -1.61 -4.36 -8.13
N ARG A 146 -1.80 -4.74 -9.40
CA ARG A 146 -0.71 -5.03 -10.35
C ARG A 146 0.19 -3.81 -10.54
N HIS A 147 -0.40 -2.64 -10.74
CA HIS A 147 0.33 -1.40 -10.96
C HIS A 147 1.04 -0.91 -9.68
N LEU A 148 0.37 -0.96 -8.53
CA LEU A 148 0.99 -0.58 -7.25
C LEU A 148 2.13 -1.53 -6.85
N MET A 149 1.99 -2.83 -7.15
CA MET A 149 3.07 -3.81 -6.94
C MET A 149 4.31 -3.43 -7.76
N GLU A 150 4.14 -3.00 -9.02
CA GLU A 150 5.28 -2.53 -9.82
C GLU A 150 5.96 -1.31 -9.20
N MET A 151 5.18 -0.38 -8.64
CA MET A 151 5.70 0.78 -7.92
C MET A 151 6.50 0.38 -6.67
N VAL A 152 5.96 -0.55 -5.86
CA VAL A 152 6.59 -1.03 -4.63
C VAL A 152 7.91 -1.76 -4.91
N VAL A 153 7.95 -2.58 -5.95
CA VAL A 153 9.14 -3.42 -6.25
C VAL A 153 10.17 -2.67 -7.10
N TRP A 154 9.74 -1.85 -8.06
CA TRP A 154 10.61 -1.29 -9.10
C TRP A 154 10.56 0.23 -9.16
N GLN A 155 9.46 0.78 -9.67
CA GLN A 155 9.40 2.14 -10.20
C GLN A 155 9.52 3.22 -9.11
N GLY A 156 9.23 2.88 -7.85
CA GLY A 156 9.45 3.78 -6.72
C GLY A 156 10.86 3.75 -6.14
N ARG A 157 11.72 2.81 -6.56
CA ARG A 157 13.05 2.57 -5.95
C ARG A 157 14.22 2.73 -6.92
N TYR A 158 13.98 2.50 -8.21
CA TYR A 158 15.04 2.50 -9.22
C TYR A 158 14.63 3.35 -10.43
N PRO A 159 15.57 4.15 -10.98
CA PRO A 159 15.32 4.92 -12.21
C PRO A 159 15.15 4.00 -13.44
N VAL A 160 15.62 2.76 -13.35
CA VAL A 160 15.48 1.71 -14.37
C VAL A 160 15.21 0.40 -13.65
N PRO A 161 14.22 -0.42 -14.09
CA PRO A 161 13.97 -1.74 -13.50
C PRO A 161 15.25 -2.61 -13.50
N MET A 162 15.50 -3.39 -12.45
CA MET A 162 16.72 -4.22 -12.38
C MET A 162 16.66 -5.47 -13.28
N SER A 163 15.60 -5.62 -14.07
CA SER A 163 15.50 -6.64 -15.12
C SER A 163 14.64 -6.11 -16.26
N SER A 164 15.00 -6.48 -17.49
CA SER A 164 14.18 -6.19 -18.66
C SER A 164 12.86 -6.93 -18.54
N LYS A 165 11.75 -6.20 -18.51
CA LYS A 165 10.38 -6.72 -18.49
C LYS A 165 9.52 -5.81 -19.35
N GLU A 166 8.44 -6.37 -19.89
CA GLU A 166 7.39 -5.53 -20.47
C GLU A 166 6.82 -4.61 -19.39
N PRO A 167 6.66 -3.30 -19.65
CA PRO A 167 6.00 -2.39 -18.72
C PRO A 167 4.60 -2.89 -18.40
N VAL A 168 4.14 -2.69 -17.15
CA VAL A 168 2.74 -2.93 -16.80
C VAL A 168 1.91 -1.83 -17.47
N ILE A 169 1.39 -2.12 -18.66
CA ILE A 169 0.44 -1.23 -19.34
C ILE A 169 -0.94 -1.53 -18.78
N PHE A 170 -1.66 -0.51 -18.32
CA PHE A 170 -3.06 -0.64 -17.94
C PHE A 170 -3.90 -1.13 -19.12
N ASP A 171 -4.83 -2.03 -18.85
CA ASP A 171 -5.76 -2.47 -19.88
C ASP A 171 -6.54 -1.27 -20.43
N ARG A 172 -6.42 -1.04 -21.74
CA ARG A 172 -7.07 0.09 -22.44
C ARG A 172 -8.60 -0.01 -22.47
N SER A 173 -9.16 -1.17 -22.13
CA SER A 173 -10.60 -1.38 -21.97
C SER A 173 -11.15 -0.80 -20.65
N LEU A 174 -10.28 -0.40 -19.73
CA LEU A 174 -10.69 0.30 -18.52
C LEU A 174 -11.19 1.72 -18.86
N PRO A 175 -12.32 2.18 -18.29
CA PRO A 175 -12.83 3.53 -18.50
C PRO A 175 -11.77 4.61 -18.26
N SER A 176 -11.82 5.70 -19.02
CA SER A 176 -10.85 6.81 -18.91
C SER A 176 -10.87 7.49 -17.54
N SER A 177 -12.02 7.50 -16.85
CA SER A 177 -12.12 7.91 -15.44
C SER A 177 -11.22 7.06 -14.54
N LEU A 178 -11.05 5.79 -14.90
CA LEU A 178 -10.15 4.84 -14.26
C LEU A 178 -8.67 4.99 -14.71
N GLN A 179 -8.30 6.02 -15.47
CA GLN A 179 -6.90 6.21 -15.90
C GLN A 179 -6.20 7.39 -15.22
N ASN A 180 -6.90 8.46 -14.82
CA ASN A 180 -6.27 9.70 -14.34
C ASN A 180 -6.45 10.01 -12.83
N HIS A 181 -7.55 9.61 -12.17
CA HIS A 181 -7.77 9.76 -10.71
C HIS A 181 -8.02 8.42 -9.97
N TYR A 182 -7.96 7.34 -10.73
CA TYR A 182 -8.50 6.03 -10.41
C TYR A 182 -7.97 5.30 -9.19
N ILE A 183 -6.68 5.46 -8.91
CA ILE A 183 -6.07 4.71 -7.82
C ILE A 183 -6.79 5.08 -6.54
N ARG A 184 -7.06 6.36 -6.30
CA ARG A 184 -7.74 6.81 -5.09
C ARG A 184 -9.23 6.46 -5.08
N ASP A 185 -9.93 6.59 -6.20
CA ASP A 185 -11.36 6.26 -6.28
C ASP A 185 -11.66 4.81 -5.89
N MET A 186 -10.75 3.89 -6.21
CA MET A 186 -10.85 2.48 -5.81
C MET A 186 -10.18 2.20 -4.46
N LEU A 187 -9.03 2.81 -4.21
CA LEU A 187 -8.17 2.47 -3.08
C LEU A 187 -8.62 3.13 -1.78
N ASP A 188 -9.09 4.39 -1.81
CA ASP A 188 -9.51 5.09 -0.60
C ASP A 188 -10.69 4.35 0.07
N PRO A 189 -11.78 3.95 -0.63
CA PRO A 189 -12.84 3.13 -0.04
C PRO A 189 -12.35 1.77 0.46
N MET A 190 -11.40 1.15 -0.25
CA MET A 190 -10.83 -0.13 0.16
C MET A 190 -10.02 -0.01 1.46
N LEU A 191 -9.17 1.01 1.55
CA LEU A 191 -8.39 1.31 2.74
C LEU A 191 -9.30 1.69 3.92
N ASP A 192 -10.40 2.41 3.67
CA ASP A 192 -11.42 2.70 4.69
C ASP A 192 -12.07 1.41 5.22
N ALA A 193 -12.46 0.49 4.32
CA ALA A 193 -13.01 -0.81 4.70
C ALA A 193 -12.00 -1.71 5.46
N LEU A 194 -10.71 -1.50 5.24
CA LEU A 194 -9.60 -2.12 5.96
C LEU A 194 -9.23 -1.37 7.26
N GLN A 195 -10.02 -0.35 7.64
CA GLN A 195 -9.83 0.46 8.85
C GLN A 195 -8.52 1.24 8.89
N ILE A 196 -8.06 1.71 7.72
CA ILE A 196 -6.86 2.53 7.59
C ILE A 196 -7.29 3.99 7.53
N LEU A 197 -6.84 4.80 8.50
CA LEU A 197 -7.32 6.18 8.62
C LEU A 197 -6.71 7.10 7.57
N SER A 198 -7.55 7.94 6.95
CA SER A 198 -7.15 9.08 6.11
C SER A 198 -6.85 10.32 6.95
N ARG A 199 -6.10 11.29 6.41
CA ARG A 199 -5.95 12.64 7.00
C ARG A 199 -7.27 13.36 7.27
N SER A 200 -8.32 13.02 6.53
CA SER A 200 -9.66 13.59 6.69
C SER A 200 -10.32 13.22 8.02
N ILE A 201 -9.75 12.25 8.75
CA ILE A 201 -10.11 11.95 10.14
C ILE A 201 -9.06 12.67 11.02
N PRO A 202 -9.47 13.62 11.89
CA PRO A 202 -8.51 14.38 12.68
C PRO A 202 -7.71 13.43 13.57
N LEU A 203 -6.42 13.29 13.29
CA LEU A 203 -5.45 12.83 14.26
C LEU A 203 -5.38 13.94 15.32
N SER A 204 -6.19 13.83 16.37
CA SER A 204 -5.86 14.47 17.63
C SER A 204 -4.53 13.87 18.08
N LEU A 205 -3.44 14.52 17.69
CA LEU A 205 -2.12 14.20 18.22
C LEU A 205 -2.22 14.36 19.74
N PRO A 206 -1.86 13.34 20.54
CA PRO A 206 -1.76 13.54 21.98
C PRO A 206 -0.76 14.66 22.20
N THR A 207 -1.20 15.73 22.85
CA THR A 207 -0.34 16.80 23.34
C THR A 207 0.71 16.16 24.25
N PHE A 208 1.96 16.61 24.13
CA PHE A 208 3.13 16.10 24.88
C PHE A 208 2.98 16.14 26.42
N GLU A 209 1.85 16.63 26.95
CA GLU A 209 1.50 16.66 28.37
C GLU A 209 0.95 15.32 28.90
N GLU A 210 0.74 14.30 28.07
CA GLU A 210 0.18 12.99 28.46
C GLU A 210 1.20 11.83 28.54
N PHE A 211 2.49 12.11 28.71
CA PHE A 211 3.45 11.07 29.09
C PHE A 211 3.82 11.20 30.58
N PRO A 212 3.61 10.14 31.40
CA PRO A 212 4.00 10.14 32.80
C PRO A 212 5.53 10.18 33.00
#